data_AF-A0A7X9JHP5-F1
#
_entry.id   AF-A0A7X9JHP5-F1
#
_cell.length_a   1.000
_cell.length_b   1.000
_cell.length_c   1.000
_cell.angle_alpha   90.00
_cell.angle_beta   90.00
_cell.angle_gamma   90.00
#
_symmetry.space_group_name_H-M   'P 1'
#
loop_
_entity.id
_entity.type
_entity.pdbx_description
1 polymer ?
#
loop_
_entity_poly.entity_id
_entity_poly.type
_entity_poly.pdbx_seq_one_letter_code
_entity_poly.pdbx_strand_id
1 'polypeptide(L)'
;MKEIITATDDHTVESSLGWRVDILSMDALRYQERDKTITFEIEDYSDAIGELEWTIYIPPICKWQDENHPEEIIGQEKLDDIIDRISTAFWKLDMKIRGIA
;
A
#
# COMPACT_ATOMS: atom_id res chain seq x y z
N MET A 1 -7.40 -13.51 16.17
CA MET A 1 -7.40 -14.25 14.89
C MET A 1 -6.09 -13.91 14.21
N LYS A 2 -5.35 -14.86 13.61
CA LYS A 2 -4.12 -14.53 12.89
C LYS A 2 -4.50 -13.80 11.60
N GLU A 3 -3.81 -12.70 11.30
CA GLU A 3 -4.01 -11.97 10.04
C GLU A 3 -3.67 -12.86 8.84
N ILE A 4 -4.51 -12.82 7.83
CA ILE A 4 -4.32 -13.47 6.53
C ILE A 4 -4.21 -12.36 5.49
N ILE A 5 -3.08 -12.32 4.78
CA ILE A 5 -2.81 -11.36 3.71
C ILE A 5 -2.82 -12.12 2.38
N THR A 6 -3.64 -11.66 1.44
CA THR A 6 -3.89 -12.35 0.17
C THR A 6 -3.76 -11.38 -0.99
N ALA A 7 -2.96 -11.74 -2.00
CA ALA A 7 -2.98 -11.06 -3.29
C ALA A 7 -4.19 -11.58 -4.09
N THR A 8 -5.18 -10.72 -4.34
CA THR A 8 -6.41 -11.10 -5.03
C THR A 8 -6.26 -11.07 -6.53
N ASP A 9 -5.40 -10.18 -7.04
CA ASP A 9 -4.96 -10.12 -8.44
C ASP A 9 -3.49 -9.67 -8.51
N ASP A 10 -3.02 -9.17 -9.65
CA ASP A 10 -1.62 -8.77 -9.87
C ASP A 10 -1.31 -7.35 -9.38
N HIS A 11 -2.32 -6.64 -8.89
CA HIS A 11 -2.25 -5.25 -8.44
C HIS A 11 -2.89 -5.01 -7.07
N THR A 12 -3.66 -5.96 -6.56
CA THR A 12 -4.40 -5.81 -5.30
C THR A 12 -3.97 -6.84 -4.24
N VAL A 13 -3.76 -6.33 -3.02
CA VAL A 13 -3.56 -7.14 -1.80
C VAL A 13 -4.57 -6.72 -0.74
N GLU A 14 -5.19 -7.71 -0.10
CA GLU A 14 -6.16 -7.51 0.96
C GLU A 14 -5.75 -8.27 2.23
N SER A 15 -6.09 -7.69 3.37
CA SER A 15 -5.92 -8.30 4.69
C SER A 15 -7.26 -8.65 5.32
N SER A 16 -7.30 -9.80 6.01
CA SER A 16 -8.43 -10.20 6.85
C SER A 16 -8.71 -9.22 8.00
N LEU A 17 -7.80 -8.28 8.29
CA LEU A 17 -8.01 -7.20 9.27
C LEU A 17 -8.71 -5.98 8.67
N GLY A 18 -9.05 -5.98 7.38
CA GLY A 18 -9.89 -4.96 6.75
C GLY A 18 -9.14 -3.80 6.10
N TRP A 19 -7.85 -3.98 5.81
CA TRP A 19 -7.08 -3.06 4.97
C TRP A 19 -6.78 -3.67 3.61
N ARG A 20 -6.60 -2.79 2.62
CA ARG A 20 -6.37 -3.13 1.22
C ARG A 20 -5.36 -2.16 0.60
N VAL A 21 -4.53 -2.69 -0.30
CA VAL A 21 -3.60 -1.92 -1.13
C VAL A 21 -3.90 -2.24 -2.58
N ASP A 22 -4.10 -1.20 -3.40
CA ASP A 22 -4.29 -1.27 -4.84
C ASP A 22 -3.18 -0.49 -5.55
N ILE A 23 -2.42 -1.14 -6.44
CA ILE A 23 -1.54 -0.45 -7.39
C ILE A 23 -2.43 0.07 -8.52
N LEU A 24 -2.66 1.39 -8.55
CA LEU A 24 -3.55 2.02 -9.53
C LEU A 24 -2.86 2.19 -10.90
N SER A 25 -1.56 2.47 -10.86
CA SER A 25 -0.69 2.70 -12.01
C SER A 25 0.77 2.52 -11.60
N MET A 26 1.70 2.72 -12.54
CA MET A 26 3.14 2.67 -12.26
C MET A 26 3.60 3.76 -11.28
N ASP A 27 2.83 4.83 -11.15
CA ASP A 27 3.14 6.04 -10.38
C ASP A 27 2.22 6.29 -9.18
N ALA A 28 1.19 5.45 -8.97
CA ALA A 28 0.23 5.65 -7.88
C ALA A 28 -0.25 4.34 -7.26
N LEU A 29 -0.36 4.35 -5.93
CA LEU A 29 -1.09 3.33 -5.17
C LEU A 29 -2.15 3.95 -4.29
N ARG A 30 -3.17 3.16 -3.98
CA ARG A 30 -4.21 3.50 -3.01
C ARG A 30 -4.16 2.53 -1.84
N TYR A 31 -4.09 3.09 -0.65
CA TYR A 31 -4.35 2.38 0.59
C TYR A 31 -5.80 2.62 1.01
N GLN A 32 -6.48 1.58 1.46
CA GLN A 32 -7.83 1.64 2.00
C GLN A 32 -7.90 0.91 3.36
N GLU A 33 -8.56 1.52 4.33
CA GLU A 33 -8.96 0.88 5.57
C GLU A 33 -10.42 1.26 5.86
N ARG A 34 -11.31 0.27 5.87
CA ARG A 34 -12.77 0.48 5.97
C ARG A 34 -13.27 1.41 4.84
N ASP A 35 -13.87 2.53 5.21
CA ASP A 35 -14.41 3.60 4.37
C ASP A 35 -13.38 4.70 4.04
N LYS A 36 -12.16 4.62 4.59
CA LYS A 36 -11.13 5.63 4.41
C LYS A 36 -10.08 5.20 3.39
N THR A 37 -9.71 6.11 2.51
CA THR A 37 -8.65 5.89 1.51
C THR A 37 -7.59 6.96 1.57
N ILE A 38 -6.36 6.62 1.20
CA ILE A 38 -5.30 7.58 0.91
C ILE A 38 -4.53 7.09 -0.32
N THR A 39 -4.19 8.01 -1.20
CA THR A 39 -3.39 7.73 -2.40
C THR A 39 -1.97 8.23 -2.17
N PHE A 40 -0.99 7.40 -2.50
CA PHE A 40 0.42 7.75 -2.49
C PHE A 40 0.97 7.70 -3.90
N GLU A 41 1.86 8.64 -4.20
CA GLU A 41 2.71 8.55 -5.39
C GLU A 41 3.80 7.51 -5.12
N ILE A 42 4.10 6.70 -6.13
CA ILE A 42 5.16 5.70 -6.09
C ILE A 42 6.06 5.81 -7.31
N GLU A 43 7.26 5.27 -7.20
CA GLU A 43 8.17 5.09 -8.34
C GLU A 43 8.86 3.73 -8.21
N ASP A 44 8.86 2.98 -9.32
CA ASP A 44 9.70 1.80 -9.53
C ASP A 44 11.11 2.28 -9.89
N TYR A 45 12.09 1.86 -9.09
CA TYR A 45 13.48 1.86 -9.50
C TYR A 45 13.99 0.43 -9.58
N SER A 46 14.57 0.08 -10.72
CA SER A 46 15.42 -1.10 -10.82
C SER A 46 16.77 -0.78 -10.18
N ASP A 47 17.11 -1.44 -9.06
CA ASP A 47 18.46 -1.32 -8.51
C ASP A 47 19.49 -1.92 -9.51
N ALA A 48 20.76 -1.59 -9.34
CA ALA A 48 21.88 -2.05 -10.17
C ALA A 48 22.00 -3.58 -10.29
N ILE A 49 21.32 -4.32 -9.41
CA ILE A 49 21.29 -5.79 -9.35
C ILE A 49 19.98 -6.38 -9.91
N GLY A 50 19.03 -5.53 -10.34
CA GLY A 50 17.75 -5.93 -10.91
C GLY A 50 16.68 -6.30 -9.87
N GLU A 51 16.89 -5.95 -8.59
CA GLU A 51 15.82 -6.02 -7.58
C GLU A 51 14.89 -4.81 -7.72
N LEU A 52 13.61 -5.06 -7.53
CA LEU A 52 12.55 -4.09 -7.73
C LEU A 52 12.36 -3.30 -6.42
N GLU A 53 12.91 -2.09 -6.36
CA GLU A 53 12.75 -1.19 -5.23
C GLU A 53 11.64 -0.19 -5.52
N TRP A 54 10.74 -0.02 -4.55
CA TRP A 54 9.65 0.93 -4.64
C TRP A 54 9.91 2.11 -3.72
N THR A 55 9.92 3.31 -4.30
CA THR A 55 9.89 4.56 -3.52
C THR A 55 8.45 4.97 -3.30
N ILE A 56 8.08 5.24 -2.05
CA ILE A 56 6.75 5.78 -1.68
C ILE A 56 6.94 7.25 -1.28
N TYR A 57 6.31 8.16 -2.01
CA TYR A 57 6.37 9.58 -1.69
C TYR A 57 5.30 9.92 -0.65
N ILE A 58 5.76 10.22 0.56
CA ILE A 58 4.89 10.58 1.67
C ILE A 58 4.63 12.10 1.62
N PRO A 59 3.38 12.55 1.43
CA PRO A 59 3.09 13.97 1.42
C PRO A 59 3.31 14.60 2.81
N PRO A 60 3.70 15.89 2.90
CA PRO A 60 3.96 16.57 4.17
C PRO A 60 2.77 16.57 5.14
N ILE A 61 1.55 16.49 4.60
CA ILE A 61 0.32 16.34 5.38
C ILE A 61 -0.47 15.19 4.76
N CYS A 62 -0.45 14.05 5.42
CA CYS A 62 -1.27 12.90 5.04
C CYS A 62 -2.70 13.09 5.58
N LYS A 63 -3.69 13.06 4.70
CA LYS A 63 -5.11 13.14 5.06
C LYS A 63 -5.87 11.99 4.41
N TRP A 64 -6.88 11.49 5.11
CA TRP A 64 -7.85 10.59 4.49
C TRP A 64 -8.63 11.33 3.40
N GLN A 65 -8.89 10.63 2.31
CA GLN A 65 -9.68 11.06 1.15
C GLN A 65 -11.14 10.56 1.30
N ASP A 66 -11.66 10.52 2.53
CA ASP A 66 -13.04 10.12 2.84
C ASP A 66 -13.99 11.32 2.66
N GLU A 67 -15.18 11.06 2.09
CA GLU A 67 -16.20 12.10 1.90
C GLU A 67 -16.80 12.58 3.23
N ASN A 68 -16.79 11.75 4.27
CA ASN A 68 -17.36 12.09 5.57
C ASN A 68 -16.39 12.89 6.46
N HIS A 69 -15.07 12.71 6.30
CA HIS A 69 -14.03 13.35 7.11
C HIS A 69 -12.82 13.83 6.26
N PRO A 70 -13.01 14.76 5.30
CA PRO A 70 -11.97 15.19 4.36
C PRO A 70 -10.77 15.90 5.01
N GLU A 71 -10.87 16.25 6.29
CA GLU A 71 -9.82 16.94 7.05
C GLU A 71 -9.11 16.07 8.08
N GLU A 72 -9.47 14.78 8.20
CA GLU A 72 -8.82 13.90 9.17
C GLU A 72 -7.36 13.63 8.76
N ILE A 73 -6.45 14.19 9.55
CA ILE A 73 -5.01 14.01 9.38
C ILE A 73 -4.59 12.65 9.93
N ILE A 74 -3.78 11.94 9.17
CA ILE A 74 -3.16 10.68 9.59
C ILE A 74 -1.97 11.03 10.49
N GLY A 75 -2.05 10.64 11.77
CA GLY A 75 -0.93 10.79 12.70
C GLY A 75 0.26 9.89 12.33
N GLN A 76 1.46 10.26 12.77
CA GLN A 76 2.70 9.56 12.40
C GLN A 76 2.66 8.05 12.70
N GLU A 77 2.20 7.65 13.89
CA GLU A 77 2.11 6.22 14.26
C GLU A 77 1.21 5.44 13.29
N LYS A 78 0.08 6.03 12.90
CA LYS A 78 -0.83 5.41 11.93
C LYS A 78 -0.23 5.38 10.53
N LEU A 79 0.53 6.40 10.16
CA LEU A 79 1.21 6.46 8.88
C LEU A 79 2.30 5.39 8.79
N ASP A 80 3.10 5.21 9.84
CA ASP A 80 4.12 4.15 9.90
C ASP A 80 3.49 2.75 9.73
N ASP A 81 2.36 2.50 10.41
CA ASP A 81 1.56 1.29 10.24
C ASP A 81 1.07 1.10 8.78
N ILE A 82 0.65 2.18 8.12
CA ILE A 82 0.20 2.14 6.72
C ILE A 82 1.37 1.78 5.79
N ILE A 83 2.55 2.38 6.01
CA ILE A 83 3.74 2.12 5.20
C ILE A 83 4.22 0.66 5.38
N ASP A 84 4.18 0.12 6.59
CA ASP A 84 4.51 -1.30 6.85
C ASP A 84 3.56 -2.27 6.12
N ARG A 85 2.25 -1.95 6.12
CA ARG A 85 1.24 -2.72 5.37
C ARG A 85 1.43 -2.63 3.86
N ILE A 86 1.77 -1.44 3.34
CA ILE A 86 2.09 -1.25 1.92
C ILE A 86 3.35 -2.06 1.54
N SER A 87 4.38 -2.04 2.38
CA SER A 87 5.62 -2.80 2.17
C SER A 87 5.34 -4.30 2.13
N THR A 88 4.46 -4.78 3.03
CA THR A 88 3.99 -6.17 3.04
C THR A 88 3.19 -6.53 1.78
N ALA A 89 2.37 -5.61 1.27
CA ALA A 89 1.62 -5.79 0.04
C ALA A 89 2.55 -5.93 -1.18
N PHE A 90 3.54 -5.04 -1.31
CA PHE A 90 4.54 -5.15 -2.37
C PHE A 90 5.30 -6.47 -2.34
N TRP A 91 5.73 -6.91 -1.16
CA TRP A 91 6.37 -8.21 -1.01
C TRP A 91 5.47 -9.37 -1.46
N LYS A 92 4.18 -9.32 -1.13
CA LYS A 92 3.22 -10.34 -1.58
C LYS A 92 3.01 -10.35 -3.09
N LEU A 93 2.97 -9.19 -3.73
CA LEU A 93 2.87 -9.09 -5.19
C LEU A 93 4.16 -9.60 -5.86
N ASP A 94 5.34 -9.22 -5.35
CA ASP A 94 6.62 -9.71 -5.86
C ASP A 94 6.74 -11.23 -5.77
N MET A 95 6.39 -11.83 -4.63
CA MET A 95 6.36 -13.29 -4.48
C MET A 95 5.47 -13.97 -5.51
N LYS A 96 4.27 -13.40 -5.75
CA LYS A 96 3.30 -13.92 -6.73
C LYS A 96 3.87 -13.86 -8.15
N ILE A 97 4.47 -12.71 -8.54
CA ILE A 97 5.08 -12.50 -9.85
C ILE A 97 6.26 -13.46 -10.06
N ARG A 98 7.09 -13.65 -9.04
CA ARG A 98 8.22 -14.60 -9.07
C ARG A 98 7.78 -16.07 -9.08
N GLY A 99 6.48 -16.36 -8.90
CA GLY A 99 5.94 -17.71 -8.82
C GLY A 99 6.38 -18.47 -7.56
N ILE A 100 6.85 -17.74 -6.54
CA ILE A 100 7.24 -18.30 -5.25
C ILE A 100 5.97 -18.26 -4.38
N ALA A 101 5.15 -19.31 -4.50
CA ALA A 101 3.91 -19.49 -3.72
C ALA A 101 4.19 -20.13 -2.35
#